data_AF-A0A7C1ZXU2-F1
#
_entry.id   AF-A0A7C1ZXU2-F1
#
_cell.length_a   1.000
_cell.length_b   1.000
_cell.length_c   1.000
_cell.angle_alpha   90.00
_cell.angle_beta   90.00
_cell.angle_gamma   90.00
#
_symmetry.space_group_name_H-M   'P 1'
#
loop_
_entity.id
_entity.type
_entity.pdbx_description
1 polymer ?
#
loop_
_entity_poly.entity_id
_entity_poly.type
_entity_poly.pdbx_seq_one_letter_code
_entity_poly.pdbx_strand_id
1 'polypeptide(L)'
;MSNAFSFTVGQYSEAGRKPKNQDAYGVLAPPEPLLTTKGIAAVIADGVSSSEAGDKASEYSVKGFLNDYFSTPESWTVKTAAQKILTALNRWLYGQGYHLYGTNKGLVTTLSVMVIKSTTVHLFHVGDTRIYRLRDKELECLTQDHHVQISKDQEYLSRAMGIELHIEIDYRNVGVEAGDYFIFTTDGIHGYISDEDITRIVLEHTQDLNKACQQIVSEAFAKDSPDNLTCQILRIESIPTQDANAFFKKLTELPFPPPLSHGMHLDGYHILRELYASKRSQVYLAQDEETQKNVVLKTPSINFDDDPAYIDLFLHEEWIGKRLTHPHVMKVYEHKRHRQCLYYVAEYVPGQTLRQWMHDNPQPPLSEVRAIIEQIASGLRAFHRMEMLHQDLKPENIMVDQHGTIKIIDFGSTKIAGLEEITTPLERINLLGTKNYTAPEYLLGNTGSTRSDLFSLGVIAYEMLTNHLPYGEAKLEKVRRLNYISACHYNPALPMWVDCALKKVTHPNPTRRYDSLSEFLYDLSHPNPFPLRERNPVAFWRRTAVVLLIINLLVLYFYLFI
;
A
#
# COMPACT_ATOMS: atom_id res chain seq x y z
N MET A 1 -11.72 18.73 -24.77
CA MET A 1 -12.41 19.04 -23.50
C MET A 1 -11.56 18.43 -22.41
N SER A 2 -11.14 19.22 -21.41
CA SER A 2 -10.13 18.81 -20.43
C SER A 2 -10.68 17.72 -19.50
N ASN A 3 -10.14 16.49 -19.58
CA ASN A 3 -10.36 15.37 -18.64
C ASN A 3 -9.73 15.63 -17.25
N ALA A 4 -9.59 16.89 -16.84
CA ALA A 4 -8.92 17.26 -15.61
C ALA A 4 -9.88 17.21 -14.42
N PHE A 5 -9.42 16.74 -13.27
CA PHE A 5 -10.17 16.81 -12.01
C PHE A 5 -10.63 18.26 -11.78
N SER A 6 -11.91 18.49 -11.53
CA SER A 6 -12.46 19.82 -11.25
C SER A 6 -13.42 19.78 -10.06
N PHE A 7 -13.31 20.78 -9.20
CA PHE A 7 -14.13 20.94 -8.01
C PHE A 7 -14.39 22.41 -7.72
N THR A 8 -15.47 22.67 -7.00
CA THR A 8 -15.84 23.98 -6.46
C THR A 8 -15.76 23.91 -4.94
N VAL A 9 -15.26 24.98 -4.30
CA VAL A 9 -15.12 25.05 -2.85
C VAL A 9 -15.83 26.29 -2.29
N GLY A 10 -16.52 26.12 -1.17
CA GLY A 10 -17.05 27.19 -0.33
C GLY A 10 -16.53 27.05 1.09
N GLN A 11 -16.13 28.15 1.72
CA GLN A 11 -15.57 28.14 3.07
C GLN A 11 -16.01 29.39 3.83
N TYR A 12 -16.42 29.22 5.09
CA TYR A 12 -16.67 30.33 5.99
C TYR A 12 -16.42 29.91 7.43
N SER A 13 -15.88 30.83 8.22
CA SER A 13 -15.55 30.61 9.62
C SER A 13 -15.61 31.91 10.40
N GLU A 14 -16.19 31.87 11.59
CA GLU A 14 -16.20 33.00 12.51
C GLU A 14 -15.99 32.58 13.96
N ALA A 15 -15.55 33.53 14.79
CA ALA A 15 -15.36 33.31 16.21
C ALA A 15 -16.70 33.07 16.97
N GLY A 16 -17.84 33.38 16.36
CA GLY A 16 -19.15 33.30 17.00
C GLY A 16 -19.20 34.22 18.21
N ARG A 17 -19.51 33.65 19.39
CA ARG A 17 -19.58 34.39 20.65
C ARG A 17 -18.25 34.42 21.42
N LYS A 18 -17.23 33.71 20.94
CA LYS A 18 -15.91 33.67 21.56
C LYS A 18 -15.07 34.89 21.16
N PRO A 19 -14.12 35.33 22.00
CA PRO A 19 -13.24 36.46 21.68
C PRO A 19 -12.24 36.16 20.57
N LYS A 20 -11.99 34.87 20.28
CA LYS A 20 -11.09 34.41 19.22
C LYS A 20 -11.74 33.24 18.49
N ASN A 21 -11.40 33.13 17.21
CA ASN A 21 -11.69 31.94 16.43
C ASN A 21 -10.57 30.91 16.66
N GLN A 22 -10.92 29.76 17.23
CA GLN A 22 -9.99 28.67 17.48
C GLN A 22 -10.06 27.59 16.40
N ASP A 23 -10.96 27.75 15.43
CA ASP A 23 -11.09 26.83 14.30
C ASP A 23 -10.10 27.17 13.20
N ALA A 24 -9.68 26.15 12.47
CA ALA A 24 -8.88 26.29 11.26
C ALA A 24 -9.38 25.35 10.17
N TYR A 25 -9.24 25.77 8.92
CA TYR A 25 -9.60 24.96 7.76
C TYR A 25 -8.69 25.27 6.58
N GLY A 26 -8.63 24.37 5.61
CA GLY A 26 -7.89 24.60 4.38
C GLY A 26 -8.16 23.56 3.32
N VAL A 27 -8.00 23.95 2.06
CA VAL A 27 -8.05 23.06 0.90
C VAL A 27 -6.85 23.38 0.03
N LEU A 28 -6.15 22.35 -0.44
CA LEU A 28 -5.01 22.50 -1.33
C LEU A 28 -5.12 21.48 -2.48
N ALA A 29 -5.10 22.01 -3.69
CA ALA A 29 -4.97 21.26 -4.93
C ALA A 29 -3.63 21.67 -5.58
N PRO A 30 -2.64 20.76 -5.66
CA PRO A 30 -1.38 21.06 -6.32
C PRO A 30 -1.56 21.14 -7.85
N PRO A 31 -0.65 21.78 -8.58
CA PRO A 31 -0.60 21.65 -10.04
C PRO A 31 -0.17 20.23 -10.45
N GLU A 32 -0.40 19.88 -11.72
CA GLU A 32 0.17 18.65 -12.31
C GLU A 32 1.71 18.69 -12.27
N PRO A 33 2.40 17.54 -12.11
CA PRO A 33 1.87 16.16 -12.06
C PRO A 33 1.40 15.68 -10.67
N LEU A 34 1.59 16.51 -9.63
CA LEU A 34 1.27 16.15 -8.25
C LEU A 34 -0.23 15.95 -8.03
N LEU A 35 -1.07 16.66 -8.77
CA LEU A 35 -2.53 16.47 -8.72
C LEU A 35 -2.91 15.02 -9.06
N THR A 36 -2.30 14.44 -10.09
CA THR A 36 -2.55 13.05 -10.49
C THR A 36 -2.06 12.06 -9.42
N THR A 37 -0.87 12.27 -8.85
CA THR A 37 -0.25 11.28 -7.94
C THR A 37 -0.68 11.41 -6.49
N LYS A 38 -1.03 12.62 -6.03
CA LYS A 38 -1.41 12.94 -4.65
C LYS A 38 -2.85 13.39 -4.47
N GLY A 39 -3.52 13.82 -5.54
CA GLY A 39 -4.90 14.28 -5.45
C GLY A 39 -5.02 15.64 -4.76
N ILE A 40 -6.13 15.84 -4.05
CA ILE A 40 -6.50 17.09 -3.37
C ILE A 40 -6.69 16.79 -1.89
N ALA A 41 -6.23 17.69 -1.03
CA ALA A 41 -6.42 17.58 0.41
C ALA A 41 -7.31 18.71 0.93
N ALA A 42 -8.28 18.36 1.77
CA ALA A 42 -9.16 19.25 2.51
C ALA A 42 -9.07 18.90 3.99
N VAL A 43 -8.98 19.91 4.85
CA VAL A 43 -8.77 19.75 6.29
C VAL A 43 -9.63 20.75 7.05
N ILE A 44 -10.22 20.29 8.15
CA ILE A 44 -10.87 21.12 9.18
C ILE A 44 -10.36 20.70 10.56
N ALA A 45 -10.19 21.66 11.45
CA ALA A 45 -9.75 21.46 12.81
C ALA A 45 -10.48 22.43 13.74
N ASP A 46 -10.82 21.96 14.93
CA ASP A 46 -11.39 22.77 16.01
C ASP A 46 -10.43 22.72 17.21
N GLY A 47 -10.04 23.90 17.68
CA GLY A 47 -9.13 24.08 18.79
C GLY A 47 -9.86 23.88 20.13
N VAL A 48 -9.44 22.89 20.92
CA VAL A 48 -10.14 22.57 22.17
C VAL A 48 -10.07 23.76 23.13
N SER A 49 -11.23 24.27 23.55
CA SER A 49 -11.36 25.46 24.41
C SER A 49 -10.65 25.37 25.75
N SER A 50 -10.48 24.15 26.29
CA SER A 50 -9.74 23.91 27.54
C SER A 50 -8.21 23.96 27.37
N SER A 51 -7.73 24.10 26.13
CA SER A 51 -6.31 24.22 25.79
C SER A 51 -5.86 25.68 25.79
N GLU A 52 -4.68 25.96 26.34
CA GLU A 52 -4.14 27.33 26.44
C GLU A 52 -3.84 27.95 25.06
N ALA A 53 -3.63 27.13 24.03
CA ALA A 53 -3.37 27.57 22.67
C ALA A 53 -4.08 26.72 21.61
N GLY A 54 -5.39 26.48 21.83
CA GLY A 54 -6.24 25.75 20.88
C GLY A 54 -6.26 26.38 19.48
N ASP A 55 -6.21 27.71 19.39
CA ASP A 55 -6.13 28.48 18.12
C ASP A 55 -4.87 28.14 17.31
N LYS A 56 -3.73 28.03 18.00
CA LYS A 56 -2.47 27.64 17.35
C LYS A 56 -2.45 26.15 17.01
N ALA A 57 -3.02 25.30 17.87
CA ALA A 57 -3.03 23.87 17.66
C ALA A 57 -3.81 23.49 16.38
N SER A 58 -4.98 24.06 16.17
CA SER A 58 -5.79 23.87 14.96
C SER A 58 -5.05 24.41 13.72
N GLU A 59 -4.51 25.63 13.80
CA GLU A 59 -3.77 26.27 12.71
C GLU A 59 -2.53 25.45 12.29
N TYR A 60 -1.72 24.99 13.26
CA TYR A 60 -0.54 24.17 12.99
C TYR A 60 -0.90 22.80 12.42
N SER A 61 -2.01 22.20 12.85
CA SER A 61 -2.46 20.91 12.34
C SER A 61 -2.90 21.00 10.89
N VAL A 62 -3.71 22.01 10.54
CA VAL A 62 -4.19 22.25 9.17
C VAL A 62 -3.02 22.58 8.25
N LYS A 63 -2.20 23.58 8.60
CA LYS A 63 -1.07 24.00 7.75
C LYS A 63 0.00 22.92 7.66
N GLY A 64 0.31 22.24 8.75
CA GLY A 64 1.28 21.16 8.79
C GLY A 64 0.87 20.01 7.88
N PHE A 65 -0.39 19.56 7.95
CA PHE A 65 -0.87 18.48 7.11
C PHE A 65 -0.81 18.85 5.62
N LEU A 66 -1.36 20.02 5.25
CA LEU A 66 -1.41 20.45 3.86
C LEU A 66 0.00 20.63 3.25
N ASN A 67 0.97 21.15 4.01
CA ASN A 67 2.34 21.32 3.50
C ASN A 67 3.09 19.99 3.38
N ASP A 68 2.98 19.12 4.39
CA ASP A 68 3.76 17.90 4.45
C ASP A 68 3.21 16.82 3.50
N TYR A 69 1.89 16.75 3.32
CA TYR A 69 1.23 15.72 2.50
C TYR A 69 1.76 15.68 1.06
N PHE A 70 1.82 16.83 0.39
CA PHE A 70 2.30 16.92 -0.98
C PHE A 70 3.82 16.78 -1.11
N SER A 71 4.55 16.84 0.01
CA SER A 71 6.00 16.62 0.07
C SER A 71 6.37 15.15 0.34
N THR A 72 5.39 14.26 0.58
CA THR A 72 5.64 12.83 0.83
C THR A 72 6.01 12.08 -0.45
N PRO A 73 6.78 10.97 -0.36
CA PRO A 73 7.11 10.14 -1.52
C PRO A 73 5.86 9.70 -2.30
N GLU A 74 5.89 9.82 -3.64
CA GLU A 74 4.76 9.43 -4.52
C GLU A 74 4.39 7.94 -4.42
N SER A 75 5.33 7.09 -4.00
CA SER A 75 5.10 5.66 -3.84
C SER A 75 4.23 5.31 -2.63
N TRP A 76 4.05 6.23 -1.68
CA TRP A 76 3.23 5.99 -0.50
C TRP A 76 1.74 6.06 -0.83
N THR A 77 0.96 5.11 -0.32
CA THR A 77 -0.51 5.23 -0.29
C THR A 77 -0.94 6.51 0.43
N VAL A 78 -2.15 7.01 0.12
CA VAL A 78 -2.71 8.15 0.84
C VAL A 78 -2.78 7.86 2.34
N LYS A 79 -3.16 6.62 2.69
CA LYS A 79 -3.22 6.14 4.07
C LYS A 79 -1.87 6.25 4.78
N THR A 80 -0.81 5.69 4.20
CA THR A 80 0.53 5.74 4.81
C THR A 80 1.01 7.19 4.97
N ALA A 81 0.86 8.01 3.92
CA ALA A 81 1.29 9.40 3.96
C ALA A 81 0.59 10.18 5.07
N ALA A 82 -0.74 10.15 5.10
CA ALA A 82 -1.52 10.86 6.11
C ALA A 82 -1.23 10.34 7.52
N GLN A 83 -1.21 9.02 7.75
CA GLN A 83 -0.95 8.46 9.08
C GLN A 83 0.43 8.86 9.62
N LYS A 84 1.48 8.85 8.78
CA LYS A 84 2.81 9.26 9.22
C LYS A 84 2.89 10.75 9.54
N ILE A 85 2.26 11.60 8.73
CA ILE A 85 2.22 13.04 8.96
C ILE A 85 1.46 13.34 10.24
N LEU A 86 0.25 12.80 10.40
CA LEU A 86 -0.57 13.00 11.58
C LEU A 86 0.11 12.50 12.85
N THR A 87 0.79 11.35 12.79
CA THR A 87 1.59 10.86 13.92
C THR A 87 2.74 11.81 14.27
N ALA A 88 3.42 12.39 13.27
CA ALA A 88 4.50 13.34 13.49
C ALA A 88 4.00 14.68 14.05
N LEU A 89 2.92 15.23 13.49
CA LEU A 89 2.26 16.45 13.97
C LEU A 89 1.76 16.28 15.41
N ASN A 90 1.12 15.14 15.72
CA ASN A 90 0.66 14.83 17.07
C ASN A 90 1.81 14.84 18.09
N ARG A 91 2.93 14.18 17.77
CA ARG A 91 4.11 14.16 18.65
C ARG A 91 4.70 15.56 18.84
N TRP A 92 4.70 16.37 17.79
CA TRP A 92 5.17 17.75 17.86
C TRP A 92 4.26 18.61 18.74
N LEU A 93 2.93 18.55 18.56
CA LEU A 93 1.96 19.26 19.39
C LEU A 93 2.06 18.84 20.86
N TYR A 94 2.13 17.54 21.14
CA TYR A 94 2.31 16.99 22.49
C TYR A 94 3.60 17.51 23.15
N GLY A 95 4.73 17.46 22.42
CA GLY A 95 6.02 17.93 22.92
C GLY A 95 6.08 19.44 23.16
N GLN A 96 5.52 20.24 22.24
CA GLN A 96 5.46 21.70 22.38
C GLN A 96 4.49 22.15 23.47
N GLY A 97 3.35 21.47 23.62
CA GLY A 97 2.39 21.70 24.70
C GLY A 97 3.06 21.59 26.06
N TYR A 98 3.85 20.53 26.26
CA TYR A 98 4.62 20.33 27.49
C TYR A 98 5.68 21.40 27.71
N HIS A 99 6.46 21.75 26.68
CA HIS A 99 7.58 22.68 26.80
C HIS A 99 7.13 24.14 27.03
N LEU A 100 6.07 24.58 26.36
CA LEU A 100 5.62 25.98 26.41
C LEU A 100 4.67 26.27 27.56
N TYR A 101 3.82 25.30 27.94
CA TYR A 101 2.72 25.51 28.87
C TYR A 101 2.80 24.65 30.13
N GLY A 102 3.82 23.78 30.24
CA GLY A 102 4.04 22.93 31.42
C GLY A 102 2.97 21.87 31.65
N THR A 103 2.03 21.70 30.71
CA THR A 103 0.93 20.73 30.78
C THR A 103 0.82 19.95 29.48
N ASN A 104 0.39 18.69 29.55
CA ASN A 104 0.12 17.86 28.37
C ASN A 104 -1.12 18.31 27.57
N LYS A 105 -1.76 19.43 27.95
CA LYS A 105 -2.96 19.97 27.29
C LYS A 105 -2.73 21.36 26.67
N GLY A 106 -1.47 21.78 26.52
CA GLY A 106 -1.13 23.11 26.01
C GLY A 106 -1.51 23.37 24.55
N LEU A 107 -1.43 22.35 23.68
CA LEU A 107 -1.75 22.44 22.25
C LEU A 107 -2.62 21.25 21.85
N VAL A 108 -3.95 21.39 21.97
CA VAL A 108 -4.90 20.32 21.68
C VAL A 108 -5.95 20.77 20.68
N THR A 109 -6.23 19.93 19.67
CA THR A 109 -7.22 20.22 18.62
C THR A 109 -7.82 18.93 18.07
N THR A 110 -9.07 19.00 17.60
CA THR A 110 -9.66 17.95 16.78
C THR A 110 -9.26 18.15 15.32
N LEU A 111 -9.30 17.08 14.52
CA LEU A 111 -8.85 17.13 13.15
C LEU A 111 -9.62 16.13 12.28
N SER A 112 -10.16 16.64 11.19
CA SER A 112 -10.78 15.87 10.14
C SER A 112 -10.12 16.21 8.81
N VAL A 113 -9.57 15.20 8.16
CA VAL A 113 -8.85 15.29 6.90
C VAL A 113 -9.58 14.47 5.86
N MET A 114 -9.75 15.05 4.67
CA MET A 114 -10.18 14.36 3.48
C MET A 114 -9.13 14.52 2.39
N VAL A 115 -8.74 13.41 1.78
CA VAL A 115 -7.91 13.41 0.58
C VAL A 115 -8.67 12.73 -0.55
N ILE A 116 -8.88 13.45 -1.65
CA ILE A 116 -9.51 12.89 -2.85
C ILE A 116 -8.41 12.57 -3.83
N LYS A 117 -8.29 11.30 -4.22
CA LYS A 117 -7.33 10.84 -5.22
C LYS A 117 -8.00 9.87 -6.18
N SER A 118 -7.88 10.14 -7.47
CA SER A 118 -8.60 9.39 -8.51
C SER A 118 -10.12 9.39 -8.24
N THR A 119 -10.72 8.21 -8.06
CA THR A 119 -12.15 8.01 -7.77
C THR A 119 -12.41 7.65 -6.31
N THR A 120 -11.44 7.86 -5.42
CA THR A 120 -11.55 7.50 -4.00
C THR A 120 -11.34 8.71 -3.10
N VAL A 121 -12.17 8.83 -2.08
CA VAL A 121 -12.01 9.74 -0.95
C VAL A 121 -11.45 8.97 0.23
N HIS A 122 -10.37 9.46 0.81
CA HIS A 122 -9.72 8.93 2.01
C HIS A 122 -9.96 9.89 3.16
N LEU A 123 -10.55 9.40 4.25
CA LEU A 123 -10.89 10.17 5.42
C LEU A 123 -10.01 9.76 6.59
N PHE A 124 -9.47 10.75 7.30
CA PHE A 124 -8.73 10.57 8.53
C PHE A 124 -9.35 11.46 9.59
N HIS A 125 -9.72 10.89 10.73
CA HIS A 125 -10.50 11.60 11.73
C HIS A 125 -9.98 11.35 13.14
N VAL A 126 -9.89 12.45 13.92
CA VAL A 126 -9.65 12.43 15.35
C VAL A 126 -10.40 13.59 16.02
N GLY A 127 -11.52 13.30 16.66
CA GLY A 127 -12.19 14.21 17.60
C GLY A 127 -13.68 14.23 17.33
N ASP A 128 -14.24 15.40 17.09
CA ASP A 128 -15.68 15.62 16.91
C ASP A 128 -16.03 16.55 15.74
N THR A 129 -15.04 16.99 14.97
CA THR A 129 -15.31 17.61 13.66
C THR A 129 -15.93 16.59 12.72
N ARG A 130 -16.96 16.98 11.97
CA ARG A 130 -17.69 16.05 11.11
C ARG A 130 -17.45 16.28 9.64
N ILE A 131 -17.43 15.19 8.87
CA ILE A 131 -17.45 15.19 7.41
C ILE A 131 -18.71 14.43 6.96
N TYR A 132 -19.54 15.12 6.18
CA TYR A 132 -20.73 14.56 5.55
C TYR A 132 -20.55 14.41 4.05
N ARG A 133 -21.24 13.44 3.45
CA ARG A 133 -21.44 13.35 2.01
C ARG A 133 -22.91 13.55 1.69
N LEU A 134 -23.20 14.50 0.82
CA LEU A 134 -24.52 14.69 0.23
C LEU A 134 -24.52 14.18 -1.21
N ARG A 135 -25.28 13.11 -1.44
CA ARG A 135 -25.51 12.50 -2.76
C ARG A 135 -26.99 12.20 -2.92
N ASP A 136 -27.56 12.54 -4.09
CA ASP A 136 -28.98 12.29 -4.38
C ASP A 136 -29.96 12.82 -3.31
N LYS A 137 -29.59 13.94 -2.67
CA LYS A 137 -30.31 14.58 -1.53
C LYS A 137 -30.27 13.82 -0.20
N GLU A 138 -29.52 12.73 -0.11
CA GLU A 138 -29.26 12.00 1.12
C GLU A 138 -27.95 12.49 1.74
N LEU A 139 -28.00 12.93 2.99
CA LEU A 139 -26.84 13.36 3.77
C LEU A 139 -26.35 12.21 4.65
N GLU A 140 -25.16 11.69 4.38
CA GLU A 140 -24.51 10.64 5.17
C GLU A 140 -23.34 11.22 5.97
N CYS A 141 -23.33 11.06 7.29
CA CYS A 141 -22.15 11.36 8.10
C CYS A 141 -21.10 10.25 7.94
N LEU A 142 -19.88 10.64 7.56
CA LEU A 142 -18.78 9.70 7.27
C LEU A 142 -17.81 9.50 8.43
N THR A 143 -17.79 10.44 9.39
CA THR A 143 -16.97 10.43 10.61
C THR A 143 -17.78 9.95 11.82
N GLN A 144 -17.09 9.57 12.90
CA GLN A 144 -17.70 9.19 14.15
C GLN A 144 -17.05 9.97 15.30
N ASP A 145 -17.86 10.67 16.08
CA ASP A 145 -17.37 11.53 17.15
C ASP A 145 -16.75 10.74 18.31
N HIS A 146 -15.69 11.28 18.89
CA HIS A 146 -14.88 10.68 19.93
C HIS A 146 -15.13 11.32 21.31
N HIS A 147 -16.36 11.26 21.82
CA HIS A 147 -16.70 11.76 23.17
C HIS A 147 -16.89 10.65 24.21
N VAL A 148 -16.57 10.93 25.47
CA VAL A 148 -17.00 10.14 26.64
C VAL A 148 -17.91 10.99 27.51
N GLN A 149 -19.12 10.50 27.74
CA GLN A 149 -20.07 11.11 28.67
C GLN A 149 -19.81 10.56 30.09
N ILE A 150 -19.25 11.40 30.97
CA ILE A 150 -18.91 11.01 32.36
C ILE A 150 -20.06 11.34 33.31
N SER A 151 -20.83 12.39 33.01
CA SER A 151 -22.05 12.77 33.74
C SER A 151 -23.05 13.43 32.78
N LYS A 152 -24.27 13.75 33.26
CA LYS A 152 -25.31 14.42 32.44
C LYS A 152 -24.86 15.79 31.88
N ASP A 153 -23.86 16.41 32.49
CA ASP A 153 -23.43 17.78 32.19
C ASP A 153 -21.94 17.88 31.80
N GLN A 154 -21.23 16.75 31.62
CA GLN A 154 -19.81 16.74 31.24
C GLN A 154 -19.50 15.70 30.16
N GLU A 155 -19.22 16.20 28.96
CA GLU A 155 -18.63 15.47 27.84
C GLU A 155 -17.16 15.87 27.70
N TYR A 156 -16.29 14.87 27.54
CA TYR A 156 -14.88 15.07 27.27
C TYR A 156 -14.49 14.38 25.96
N LEU A 157 -13.63 15.03 25.19
CA LEU A 157 -12.93 14.41 24.06
C LEU A 157 -12.06 13.26 24.55
N SER A 158 -12.40 12.06 24.07
CA SER A 158 -11.65 10.83 24.31
C SER A 158 -10.40 10.75 23.44
N ARG A 159 -10.40 11.42 22.28
CA ARG A 159 -9.31 11.45 21.30
C ARG A 159 -9.21 12.84 20.67
N ALA A 160 -8.02 13.40 20.66
CA ALA A 160 -7.70 14.62 19.90
C ALA A 160 -6.19 14.68 19.65
N MET A 161 -5.78 15.49 18.69
CA MET A 161 -4.37 15.77 18.42
C MET A 161 -3.74 16.48 19.62
N GLY A 162 -2.56 16.06 20.03
CA GLY A 162 -1.76 16.69 21.09
C GLY A 162 -2.11 16.26 22.52
N ILE A 163 -3.14 15.41 22.74
CA ILE A 163 -3.49 14.90 24.08
C ILE A 163 -2.49 13.85 24.57
N GLU A 164 -2.15 12.89 23.70
CA GLU A 164 -1.29 11.75 24.03
C GLU A 164 -0.15 11.62 23.01
N LEU A 165 0.95 10.97 23.41
CA LEU A 165 2.11 10.77 22.54
C LEU A 165 1.80 9.86 21.34
N HIS A 166 0.93 8.88 21.54
CA HIS A 166 0.44 7.95 20.53
C HIS A 166 -1.02 8.26 20.25
N ILE A 167 -1.33 8.48 18.99
CA ILE A 167 -2.68 8.83 18.54
C ILE A 167 -3.26 7.68 17.74
N GLU A 168 -4.52 7.34 18.03
CA GLU A 168 -5.31 6.47 17.19
C GLU A 168 -6.08 7.33 16.19
N ILE A 169 -5.85 7.06 14.90
CA ILE A 169 -6.45 7.82 13.79
C ILE A 169 -7.44 6.91 13.10
N ASP A 170 -8.70 7.33 13.09
CA ASP A 170 -9.74 6.64 12.36
C ASP A 170 -9.52 6.84 10.86
N TYR A 171 -9.64 5.74 10.10
CA TYR A 171 -9.45 5.75 8.66
C TYR A 171 -10.62 5.06 7.96
N ARG A 172 -11.22 5.76 7.00
CA ARG A 172 -12.28 5.25 6.12
C ARG A 172 -12.00 5.68 4.69
N ASN A 173 -12.37 4.86 3.71
CA ASN A 173 -12.39 5.27 2.31
C ASN A 173 -13.77 5.02 1.69
N VAL A 174 -14.15 5.90 0.75
CA VAL A 174 -15.42 5.83 0.02
C VAL A 174 -15.20 6.21 -1.44
N GLY A 175 -16.01 5.68 -2.34
CA GLY A 175 -16.00 6.10 -3.74
C GLY A 175 -16.59 7.50 -3.93
N VAL A 176 -16.06 8.26 -4.89
CA VAL A 176 -16.56 9.59 -5.25
C VAL A 176 -17.12 9.62 -6.67
N GLU A 177 -18.21 10.37 -6.83
CA GLU A 177 -18.89 10.59 -8.10
C GLU A 177 -18.97 12.08 -8.42
N ALA A 178 -19.04 12.40 -9.71
CA ALA A 178 -19.30 13.77 -10.13
C ALA A 178 -20.70 14.20 -9.63
N GLY A 179 -20.78 15.37 -9.01
CA GLY A 179 -21.99 15.88 -8.34
C GLY A 179 -22.01 15.67 -6.83
N ASP A 180 -21.10 14.86 -6.26
CA ASP A 180 -21.00 14.70 -4.80
C ASP A 180 -20.63 16.02 -4.11
N TYR A 181 -21.24 16.27 -2.94
CA TYR A 181 -20.84 17.32 -2.02
C TYR A 181 -20.24 16.70 -0.76
N PHE A 182 -19.09 17.21 -0.34
CA PHE A 182 -18.48 16.91 0.95
C PHE A 182 -18.57 18.14 1.85
N ILE A 183 -19.20 18.00 3.00
CA ILE A 183 -19.52 19.10 3.91
C ILE A 183 -18.79 18.87 5.23
N PHE A 184 -18.00 19.84 5.67
CA PHE A 184 -17.19 19.83 6.87
C PHE A 184 -17.78 20.82 7.87
N THR A 185 -17.94 20.40 9.12
CA THR A 185 -18.53 21.24 10.17
C THR A 185 -17.87 21.01 11.52
N THR A 186 -17.74 22.08 12.31
CA THR A 186 -17.41 22.02 13.74
C THR A 186 -18.68 21.81 14.59
N ASP A 187 -18.50 21.44 15.86
CA ASP A 187 -19.58 21.16 16.83
C ASP A 187 -20.52 22.36 17.03
N GLY A 188 -19.98 23.57 16.93
CA GLY A 188 -20.74 24.82 16.93
C GLY A 188 -21.80 24.89 15.82
N ILE A 189 -21.67 24.11 14.75
CA ILE A 189 -22.68 23.99 13.68
C ILE A 189 -23.57 22.77 13.89
N HIS A 190 -23.00 21.56 13.89
CA HIS A 190 -23.78 20.33 13.86
C HIS A 190 -24.42 19.97 15.22
N GLY A 191 -24.08 20.69 16.29
CA GLY A 191 -24.81 20.67 17.56
C GLY A 191 -26.10 21.51 17.54
N TYR A 192 -26.27 22.42 16.58
CA TYR A 192 -27.34 23.44 16.57
C TYR A 192 -28.18 23.43 15.29
N ILE A 193 -27.65 22.94 14.17
CA ILE A 193 -28.37 22.80 12.90
C ILE A 193 -28.65 21.33 12.61
N SER A 194 -29.86 21.02 12.14
CA SER A 194 -30.22 19.66 11.75
C SER A 194 -29.65 19.30 10.38
N ASP A 195 -29.49 18.00 10.14
CA ASP A 195 -29.04 17.47 8.85
C ASP A 195 -29.97 17.88 7.69
N GLU A 196 -31.29 18.05 7.94
CA GLU A 196 -32.22 18.53 6.92
C GLU A 196 -32.00 20.01 6.57
N ASP A 197 -31.72 20.86 7.58
CA ASP A 197 -31.42 22.27 7.38
C ASP A 197 -30.12 22.44 6.57
N ILE A 198 -29.06 21.71 6.91
CA ILE A 198 -27.79 21.71 6.17
C ILE A 198 -28.06 21.34 4.70
N THR A 199 -28.77 20.23 4.49
CA THR A 199 -29.08 19.73 3.14
C THR A 199 -29.87 20.76 2.32
N ARG A 200 -30.89 21.37 2.92
CA ARG A 200 -31.71 22.42 2.29
C ARG A 200 -30.84 23.61 1.85
N ILE A 201 -30.03 24.17 2.75
CA ILE A 201 -29.24 25.37 2.47
C ILE A 201 -28.23 25.13 1.35
N VAL A 202 -27.55 23.97 1.35
CA VAL A 202 -26.58 23.60 0.31
C VAL A 202 -27.26 23.46 -1.06
N LEU A 203 -28.44 22.86 -1.12
CA LEU A 203 -29.19 22.70 -2.37
C LEU A 203 -29.80 24.02 -2.88
N GLU A 204 -30.11 24.97 -2.01
CA GLU A 204 -30.55 26.32 -2.39
C GLU A 204 -29.40 27.15 -3.00
N HIS A 205 -28.15 26.91 -2.58
CA HIS A 205 -26.98 27.72 -2.90
C HIS A 205 -25.95 27.01 -3.80
N THR A 206 -26.38 26.12 -4.70
CA THR A 206 -25.49 25.32 -5.56
C THR A 206 -24.56 26.13 -6.48
N GLN A 207 -24.86 27.42 -6.71
CA GLN A 207 -24.03 28.33 -7.53
C GLN A 207 -22.97 29.09 -6.71
N ASP A 208 -23.15 29.24 -5.40
CA ASP A 208 -22.26 30.01 -4.53
C ASP A 208 -22.14 29.33 -3.17
N LEU A 209 -21.20 28.40 -3.08
CA LEU A 209 -20.98 27.61 -1.88
C LEU A 209 -20.46 28.45 -0.70
N ASN A 210 -19.85 29.62 -0.94
CA ASN A 210 -19.46 30.51 0.17
C ASN A 210 -20.69 31.08 0.86
N LYS A 211 -21.72 31.47 0.10
CA LYS A 211 -22.99 31.90 0.67
C LYS A 211 -23.70 30.77 1.40
N ALA A 212 -23.62 29.53 0.88
CA ALA A 212 -24.14 28.36 1.59
C ALA A 212 -23.50 28.22 2.98
N CYS A 213 -22.16 28.28 3.06
CA CYS A 213 -21.43 28.23 4.33
C CYS A 213 -21.80 29.40 5.25
N GLN A 214 -21.90 30.63 4.72
CA GLN A 214 -22.30 31.82 5.49
C GLN A 214 -23.70 31.70 6.08
N GLN A 215 -24.65 31.16 5.32
CA GLN A 215 -26.01 30.96 5.81
C GLN A 215 -26.08 29.86 6.87
N ILE A 216 -25.38 28.74 6.69
CA ILE A 216 -25.27 27.69 7.71
C ILE A 216 -24.71 28.28 9.01
N VAL A 217 -23.63 29.06 8.93
CA VAL A 217 -23.03 29.70 10.11
C VAL A 217 -23.99 30.73 10.75
N SER A 218 -24.67 31.54 9.94
CA SER A 218 -25.63 32.54 10.43
C SER A 218 -26.83 31.91 11.12
N GLU A 219 -27.36 30.80 10.58
CA GLU A 219 -28.47 30.07 11.20
C GLU A 219 -28.04 29.42 12.54
N ALA A 220 -26.79 28.94 12.64
CA ALA A 220 -26.26 28.36 13.87
C ALA A 220 -26.05 29.43 14.95
N PHE A 221 -25.52 30.59 14.55
CA PHE A 221 -25.39 31.76 15.42
C PHE A 221 -26.75 32.25 15.94
N ALA A 222 -27.77 32.26 15.07
CA ALA A 222 -29.14 32.64 15.43
C ALA A 222 -29.81 31.65 16.39
N LYS A 223 -29.42 30.36 16.33
CA LYS A 223 -29.85 29.30 17.27
C LYS A 223 -29.03 29.29 18.58
N ASP A 224 -28.36 30.40 18.92
CA ASP A 224 -27.62 30.62 20.16
C ASP A 224 -26.40 29.68 20.38
N SER A 225 -25.72 29.27 19.30
CA SER A 225 -24.47 28.50 19.42
C SER A 225 -23.38 29.27 20.20
N PRO A 226 -22.75 28.67 21.24
CA PRO A 226 -21.74 29.31 22.07
C PRO A 226 -20.31 29.13 21.54
N ASP A 227 -20.11 28.29 20.52
CA ASP A 227 -18.78 27.90 20.02
C ASP A 227 -18.33 28.70 18.80
N ASN A 228 -17.13 28.39 18.29
CA ASN A 228 -16.64 28.82 17.00
C ASN A 228 -17.42 28.08 15.90
N LEU A 229 -17.66 28.80 14.80
CA LEU A 229 -18.59 28.38 13.78
C LEU A 229 -17.86 28.26 12.46
N THR A 230 -17.55 27.03 12.05
CA THR A 230 -16.81 26.78 10.80
C THR A 230 -17.53 25.77 9.92
N CYS A 231 -17.70 26.16 8.65
CA CYS A 231 -18.27 25.31 7.62
C CYS A 231 -17.41 25.38 6.34
N GLN A 232 -17.14 24.21 5.75
CA GLN A 232 -16.45 24.09 4.48
C GLN A 232 -17.19 23.08 3.60
N ILE A 233 -17.41 23.42 2.33
CA ILE A 233 -18.13 22.58 1.36
C ILE A 233 -17.25 22.40 0.12
N LEU A 234 -17.08 21.16 -0.31
CA LEU A 234 -16.43 20.80 -1.56
C LEU A 234 -17.43 20.09 -2.47
N ARG A 235 -17.67 20.63 -3.66
CA ARG A 235 -18.49 20.00 -4.70
C ARG A 235 -17.60 19.45 -5.81
N ILE A 236 -17.79 18.19 -6.15
CA ILE A 236 -17.04 17.52 -7.22
C ILE A 236 -17.74 17.80 -8.55
N GLU A 237 -17.10 18.55 -9.45
CA GLU A 237 -17.68 18.86 -10.77
C GLU A 237 -17.35 17.78 -11.79
N SER A 238 -16.11 17.30 -11.77
CA SER A 238 -15.68 16.18 -12.61
C SER A 238 -14.55 15.42 -11.94
N ILE A 239 -14.64 14.09 -12.03
CA ILE A 239 -13.57 13.18 -11.66
C ILE A 239 -12.74 12.86 -12.92
N PRO A 240 -11.42 12.74 -12.80
CA PRO A 240 -10.59 12.26 -13.89
C PRO A 240 -11.06 10.84 -14.18
N THR A 241 -11.46 10.58 -15.43
CA THR A 241 -11.55 9.22 -15.96
C THR A 241 -10.23 8.52 -15.66
N GLN A 242 -10.25 7.24 -15.25
CA GLN A 242 -9.08 6.42 -14.91
C GLN A 242 -7.91 6.60 -15.90
N ASP A 243 -7.10 7.65 -15.71
CA ASP A 243 -5.99 8.06 -16.57
C ASP A 243 -4.78 8.30 -15.64
N ALA A 244 -4.44 7.31 -14.81
CA ALA A 244 -3.03 7.10 -14.41
C ALA A 244 -2.10 7.13 -15.66
N ASN A 245 -2.70 6.94 -16.82
CA ASN A 245 -2.17 7.04 -18.15
C ASN A 245 -1.79 8.46 -18.61
N ALA A 246 -2.02 9.56 -17.88
CA ALA A 246 -1.57 10.88 -18.36
C ALA A 246 -0.03 10.98 -18.50
N PHE A 247 0.75 10.33 -17.61
CA PHE A 247 2.21 10.20 -17.78
C PHE A 247 2.56 9.28 -18.96
N PHE A 248 1.76 8.22 -19.16
CA PHE A 248 1.92 7.24 -20.23
C PHE A 248 1.39 7.72 -21.59
N LYS A 249 0.57 8.79 -21.64
CA LYS A 249 -0.06 9.35 -22.84
C LYS A 249 0.98 9.94 -23.79
N LYS A 250 2.01 10.57 -23.24
CA LYS A 250 3.16 11.09 -24.00
C LYS A 250 4.09 9.97 -24.52
N LEU A 251 3.95 8.77 -23.95
CA LEU A 251 4.74 7.58 -24.25
C LEU A 251 4.00 6.64 -25.23
N THR A 252 2.67 6.59 -25.18
CA THR A 252 1.79 5.93 -26.16
C THR A 252 1.75 6.66 -27.51
N GLU A 253 2.20 7.92 -27.57
CA GLU A 253 2.44 8.62 -28.85
C GLU A 253 3.60 8.02 -29.64
N LEU A 254 4.52 7.27 -29.00
CA LEU A 254 5.63 6.62 -29.70
C LEU A 254 5.15 5.34 -30.37
N PRO A 255 5.45 5.11 -31.66
CA PRO A 255 5.11 3.88 -32.35
C PRO A 255 5.85 2.68 -31.75
N PHE A 256 5.34 1.48 -31.98
CA PHE A 256 6.06 0.26 -31.63
C PHE A 256 7.33 0.13 -32.50
N PRO A 257 8.40 -0.46 -31.97
CA PRO A 257 9.63 -0.66 -32.73
C PRO A 257 9.39 -1.61 -33.92
N PRO A 258 10.09 -1.44 -35.04
CA PRO A 258 10.12 -2.45 -36.09
C PRO A 258 10.77 -3.74 -35.56
N PRO A 259 10.56 -4.90 -36.22
CA PRO A 259 11.26 -6.13 -35.87
C PRO A 259 12.78 -5.91 -35.88
N LEU A 260 13.42 -6.05 -34.73
CA LEU A 260 14.86 -5.83 -34.57
C LEU A 260 15.64 -7.11 -34.86
N SER A 261 16.70 -7.01 -35.66
CA SER A 261 17.62 -8.12 -35.98
C SER A 261 19.07 -7.76 -35.68
N HIS A 262 19.93 -8.78 -35.58
CA HIS A 262 21.38 -8.60 -35.43
C HIS A 262 21.93 -7.58 -36.44
N GLY A 263 22.73 -6.63 -35.97
CA GLY A 263 23.36 -5.59 -36.80
C GLY A 263 22.52 -4.33 -37.01
N MET A 264 21.27 -4.30 -36.53
CA MET A 264 20.46 -3.07 -36.58
C MET A 264 20.90 -2.06 -35.53
N HIS A 265 20.63 -0.79 -35.80
CA HIS A 265 20.89 0.33 -34.89
C HIS A 265 19.57 1.02 -34.55
N LEU A 266 19.31 1.23 -33.25
CA LEU A 266 18.13 1.92 -32.76
C LEU A 266 18.56 2.96 -31.72
N ASP A 267 18.34 4.26 -31.98
CA ASP A 267 18.59 5.36 -31.04
C ASP A 267 19.99 5.32 -30.35
N GLY A 268 21.01 4.90 -31.11
CA GLY A 268 22.39 4.74 -30.66
C GLY A 268 22.68 3.44 -29.88
N TYR A 269 21.82 2.43 -30.04
CA TYR A 269 22.01 1.07 -29.55
C TYR A 269 22.17 0.11 -30.73
N HIS A 270 23.31 -0.57 -30.78
CA HIS A 270 23.59 -1.60 -31.78
C HIS A 270 23.09 -2.97 -31.29
N ILE A 271 22.12 -3.56 -32.00
CA ILE A 271 21.49 -4.83 -31.64
C ILE A 271 22.45 -5.98 -31.95
N LEU A 272 22.91 -6.66 -30.89
CA LEU A 272 23.83 -7.79 -30.99
C LEU A 272 23.09 -9.09 -31.23
N ARG A 273 22.03 -9.39 -30.47
CA ARG A 273 21.22 -10.60 -30.67
C ARG A 273 19.93 -10.54 -29.86
N GLU A 274 18.95 -11.37 -30.24
CA GLU A 274 17.79 -11.64 -29.40
C GLU A 274 18.21 -12.50 -28.19
N LEU A 275 17.74 -12.11 -27.00
CA LEU A 275 17.90 -12.88 -25.76
C LEU A 275 16.68 -13.75 -25.50
N TYR A 276 15.49 -13.18 -25.71
CA TYR A 276 14.22 -13.84 -25.41
C TYR A 276 13.09 -13.19 -26.20
N ALA A 277 12.20 -14.00 -26.76
CA ALA A 277 10.93 -13.55 -27.32
C ALA A 277 9.79 -14.31 -26.65
N SER A 278 8.83 -13.55 -26.13
CA SER A 278 7.56 -14.08 -25.62
C SER A 278 6.39 -13.47 -26.38
N LYS A 279 5.18 -14.01 -26.14
CA LYS A 279 3.96 -13.37 -26.66
C LYS A 279 3.86 -11.91 -26.24
N ARG A 280 4.34 -11.56 -25.04
CA ARG A 280 4.20 -10.22 -24.45
C ARG A 280 5.33 -9.27 -24.80
N SER A 281 6.58 -9.69 -24.74
CA SER A 281 7.73 -8.79 -24.97
C SER A 281 8.86 -9.48 -25.72
N GLN A 282 9.68 -8.68 -26.39
CA GLN A 282 10.94 -9.11 -26.99
C GLN A 282 12.09 -8.43 -26.27
N VAL A 283 13.17 -9.18 -26.06
CA VAL A 283 14.32 -8.76 -25.26
C VAL A 283 15.57 -8.97 -26.10
N TYR A 284 16.34 -7.91 -26.29
CA TYR A 284 17.55 -7.91 -27.11
C TYR A 284 18.76 -7.57 -26.26
N LEU A 285 19.89 -8.22 -26.55
CA LEU A 285 21.19 -7.76 -26.14
C LEU A 285 21.64 -6.70 -27.14
N ALA A 286 21.93 -5.51 -26.65
CA ALA A 286 22.45 -4.41 -27.45
C ALA A 286 23.73 -3.86 -26.84
N GLN A 287 24.51 -3.14 -27.64
CA GLN A 287 25.65 -2.36 -27.18
C GLN A 287 25.31 -0.88 -27.31
N ASP A 288 25.47 -0.13 -26.22
CA ASP A 288 25.40 1.32 -26.26
C ASP A 288 26.63 1.87 -26.99
N GLU A 289 26.42 2.58 -28.11
CA GLU A 289 27.50 3.08 -28.96
C GLU A 289 28.38 4.13 -28.26
N GLU A 290 27.82 4.88 -27.30
CA GLU A 290 28.56 5.93 -26.60
C GLU A 290 29.43 5.35 -25.47
N THR A 291 28.86 4.46 -24.65
CA THR A 291 29.55 3.89 -23.50
C THR A 291 30.27 2.58 -23.80
N GLN A 292 30.01 1.99 -24.97
CA GLN A 292 30.47 0.66 -25.40
C GLN A 292 30.04 -0.49 -24.48
N LYS A 293 29.08 -0.24 -23.57
CA LYS A 293 28.58 -1.23 -22.62
C LYS A 293 27.44 -2.05 -23.22
N ASN A 294 27.42 -3.33 -22.86
CA ASN A 294 26.30 -4.20 -23.16
C ASN A 294 25.10 -3.86 -22.26
N VAL A 295 23.93 -3.77 -22.88
CA VAL A 295 22.65 -3.43 -22.25
C VAL A 295 21.56 -4.35 -22.78
N VAL A 296 20.46 -4.43 -22.03
CA VAL A 296 19.24 -5.10 -22.46
C VAL A 296 18.27 -4.06 -22.99
N LEU A 297 17.76 -4.28 -24.20
CA LEU A 297 16.70 -3.48 -24.79
C LEU A 297 15.43 -4.32 -24.82
N LYS A 298 14.42 -3.92 -24.05
CA LYS A 298 13.11 -4.59 -24.03
C LYS A 298 12.12 -3.78 -24.84
N THR A 299 11.42 -4.47 -25.74
CA THR A 299 10.38 -3.89 -26.59
C THR A 299 9.04 -4.57 -26.31
N PRO A 300 7.93 -3.84 -26.48
CA PRO A 300 6.61 -4.45 -26.44
C PRO A 300 6.42 -5.35 -27.68
N SER A 301 5.65 -6.43 -27.52
CA SER A 301 5.30 -7.30 -28.64
C SER A 301 4.25 -6.65 -29.53
N ILE A 302 4.47 -6.68 -30.84
CA ILE A 302 3.53 -6.18 -31.85
C ILE A 302 2.16 -6.87 -31.83
N ASN A 303 2.03 -8.02 -31.16
CA ASN A 303 0.76 -8.73 -31.01
C ASN A 303 -0.24 -8.02 -30.06
N PHE A 304 0.18 -6.92 -29.41
CA PHE A 304 -0.58 -6.17 -28.44
C PHE A 304 -0.46 -4.65 -28.70
N ASP A 305 -0.26 -4.25 -29.95
CA ASP A 305 -0.14 -2.82 -30.34
C ASP A 305 -1.47 -2.06 -30.24
N ASP A 306 -2.59 -2.78 -30.22
CA ASP A 306 -3.95 -2.29 -30.09
C ASP A 306 -4.55 -2.48 -28.68
N ASP A 307 -3.79 -3.01 -27.71
CA ASP A 307 -4.22 -3.24 -26.32
C ASP A 307 -3.64 -2.16 -25.38
N PRO A 308 -4.42 -1.13 -25.01
CA PRO A 308 -3.94 -0.05 -24.15
C PRO A 308 -3.54 -0.54 -22.76
N ALA A 309 -4.25 -1.53 -22.21
CA ALA A 309 -3.96 -2.06 -20.88
C ALA A 309 -2.61 -2.79 -20.85
N TYR A 310 -2.26 -3.49 -21.93
CA TYR A 310 -0.94 -4.08 -22.09
C TYR A 310 0.15 -3.00 -22.20
N ILE A 311 -0.07 -1.94 -22.99
CA ILE A 311 0.90 -0.86 -23.15
C ILE A 311 1.15 -0.14 -21.83
N ASP A 312 0.10 0.12 -21.06
CA ASP A 312 0.21 0.72 -19.73
C ASP A 312 1.06 -0.16 -18.80
N LEU A 313 0.87 -1.48 -18.79
CA LEU A 313 1.68 -2.40 -17.99
C LEU A 313 3.16 -2.39 -18.41
N PHE A 314 3.44 -2.34 -19.71
CA PHE A 314 4.81 -2.26 -20.23
C PHE A 314 5.50 -0.97 -19.77
N LEU A 315 4.79 0.16 -19.84
CA LEU A 315 5.31 1.45 -19.40
C LEU A 315 5.45 1.54 -17.88
N HIS A 316 4.55 0.90 -17.15
CA HIS A 316 4.59 0.79 -15.70
C HIS A 316 5.83 0.00 -15.24
N GLU A 317 6.21 -1.03 -15.98
CA GLU A 317 7.45 -1.78 -15.74
C GLU A 317 8.70 -0.88 -15.82
N GLU A 318 8.81 -0.07 -16.89
CA GLU A 318 9.90 0.92 -17.03
C GLU A 318 9.89 1.91 -15.85
N TRP A 319 8.72 2.42 -15.48
CA TRP A 319 8.55 3.41 -14.42
C TRP A 319 8.97 2.86 -13.04
N ILE A 320 8.64 1.61 -12.75
CA ILE A 320 9.03 0.91 -11.51
C ILE A 320 10.54 0.71 -11.49
N GLY A 321 11.09 0.14 -12.57
CA GLY A 321 12.50 -0.22 -12.62
C GLY A 321 13.44 0.96 -12.44
N LYS A 322 13.06 2.17 -12.91
CA LYS A 322 13.85 3.39 -12.72
C LYS A 322 13.94 3.84 -11.26
N ARG A 323 12.96 3.49 -10.43
CA ARG A 323 12.89 3.88 -9.01
C ARG A 323 13.56 2.87 -8.09
N LEU A 324 13.84 1.67 -8.59
CA LEU A 324 14.52 0.62 -7.84
C LEU A 324 16.02 0.67 -8.10
N THR A 325 16.80 0.96 -7.06
CA THR A 325 18.26 0.81 -7.10
C THR A 325 18.68 -0.10 -5.97
N HIS A 326 19.08 -1.33 -6.32
CA HIS A 326 19.51 -2.33 -5.36
C HIS A 326 20.44 -3.36 -6.02
N PRO A 327 21.47 -3.90 -5.34
CA PRO A 327 22.39 -4.88 -5.94
C PRO A 327 21.70 -6.12 -6.51
N HIS A 328 20.64 -6.60 -5.84
CA HIS A 328 19.88 -7.79 -6.20
C HIS A 328 18.62 -7.52 -7.06
N VAL A 329 18.52 -6.34 -7.66
CA VAL A 329 17.46 -5.97 -8.60
C VAL A 329 18.11 -5.41 -9.85
N MET A 330 17.66 -5.84 -11.03
CA MET A 330 18.16 -5.33 -12.31
C MET A 330 17.90 -3.83 -12.42
N LYS A 331 18.93 -3.07 -12.78
CA LYS A 331 18.78 -1.64 -12.98
C LYS A 331 18.11 -1.32 -14.31
N VAL A 332 17.07 -0.49 -14.31
CA VAL A 332 16.55 0.14 -15.52
C VAL A 332 17.19 1.52 -15.67
N TYR A 333 17.66 1.84 -16.87
CA TYR A 333 18.35 3.09 -17.14
C TYR A 333 17.38 4.21 -17.53
N GLU A 334 17.75 5.45 -17.18
CA GLU A 334 17.04 6.63 -17.67
C GLU A 334 17.40 6.90 -19.14
N HIS A 335 16.39 7.33 -19.89
CA HIS A 335 16.57 7.74 -21.27
C HIS A 335 17.24 9.13 -21.32
N LYS A 336 18.43 9.19 -21.90
CA LYS A 336 19.15 10.46 -22.18
C LYS A 336 18.96 10.96 -23.61
N ARG A 337 18.43 10.09 -24.49
CA ARG A 337 18.27 10.33 -25.92
C ARG A 337 16.79 10.43 -26.28
N HIS A 338 16.50 11.10 -27.39
CA HIS A 338 15.16 11.12 -27.97
C HIS A 338 14.82 9.73 -28.50
N ARG A 339 13.65 9.19 -28.11
CA ARG A 339 13.18 7.89 -28.56
C ARG A 339 12.35 8.03 -29.84
N GLN A 340 12.58 7.17 -30.82
CA GLN A 340 11.75 7.10 -32.03
C GLN A 340 10.59 6.10 -31.90
N CYS A 341 10.70 5.14 -30.97
CA CYS A 341 9.71 4.11 -30.74
C CYS A 341 9.66 3.70 -29.27
N LEU A 342 8.70 2.85 -28.92
CA LEU A 342 8.48 2.37 -27.56
C LEU A 342 9.47 1.26 -27.17
N TYR A 343 10.39 1.56 -26.25
CA TYR A 343 11.29 0.59 -25.63
C TYR A 343 11.83 1.15 -24.31
N TYR A 344 12.46 0.28 -23.51
CA TYR A 344 13.31 0.70 -22.41
C TYR A 344 14.62 -0.09 -22.34
N VAL A 345 15.61 0.52 -21.68
CA VAL A 345 16.96 -0.03 -21.56
C VAL A 345 17.23 -0.42 -20.12
N ALA A 346 17.78 -1.62 -19.92
CA ALA A 346 18.12 -2.18 -18.62
C ALA A 346 19.55 -2.75 -18.60
N GLU A 347 20.03 -3.01 -17.39
CA GLU A 347 21.29 -3.69 -17.11
C GLU A 347 21.32 -5.07 -17.77
N TYR A 348 22.38 -5.37 -18.51
CA TYR A 348 22.65 -6.73 -18.93
C TYR A 348 23.31 -7.50 -17.79
N VAL A 349 22.63 -8.57 -17.34
CA VAL A 349 23.13 -9.49 -16.31
C VAL A 349 23.73 -10.73 -16.98
N PRO A 350 25.07 -10.83 -17.10
CA PRO A 350 25.70 -11.98 -17.71
C PRO A 350 25.58 -13.21 -16.79
N GLY A 351 25.00 -14.29 -17.30
CA GLY A 351 24.80 -15.52 -16.51
C GLY A 351 23.64 -16.33 -17.03
N GLN A 352 22.96 -17.01 -16.12
CA GLN A 352 21.84 -17.89 -16.42
C GLN A 352 20.65 -17.63 -15.50
N THR A 353 19.46 -18.08 -15.89
CA THR A 353 18.29 -18.01 -15.01
C THR A 353 18.47 -18.95 -13.82
N LEU A 354 17.81 -18.65 -12.69
CA LEU A 354 17.77 -19.56 -11.55
C LEU A 354 17.16 -20.90 -11.94
N ARG A 355 16.20 -20.90 -12.87
CA ARG A 355 15.66 -22.15 -13.46
C ARG A 355 16.76 -23.02 -14.07
N GLN A 356 17.61 -22.45 -14.91
CA GLN A 356 18.70 -23.20 -15.52
C GLN A 356 19.72 -23.63 -14.47
N TRP A 357 20.05 -22.74 -13.54
CA TRP A 357 20.95 -23.07 -12.43
C TRP A 357 20.44 -24.25 -11.60
N MET A 358 19.13 -24.32 -11.31
CA MET A 358 18.50 -25.45 -10.61
C MET A 358 18.55 -26.75 -11.41
N HIS A 359 18.47 -26.68 -12.74
CA HIS A 359 18.64 -27.85 -13.60
C HIS A 359 20.07 -28.38 -13.57
N ASP A 360 21.06 -27.48 -13.61
CA ASP A 360 22.48 -27.83 -13.58
C ASP A 360 22.94 -28.27 -12.18
N ASN A 361 22.22 -27.85 -11.13
CA ASN A 361 22.49 -28.15 -9.73
C ASN A 361 21.28 -28.82 -9.06
N PRO A 362 20.96 -30.09 -9.37
CA PRO A 362 19.74 -30.75 -8.89
C PRO A 362 19.77 -31.10 -7.39
N GLN A 363 20.91 -31.04 -6.71
CA GLN A 363 21.00 -31.33 -5.27
C GLN A 363 21.96 -30.34 -4.60
N PRO A 364 21.61 -29.05 -4.56
CA PRO A 364 22.49 -28.03 -4.01
C PRO A 364 22.57 -28.20 -2.48
N PRO A 365 23.74 -27.92 -1.87
CA PRO A 365 23.86 -27.91 -0.43
C PRO A 365 22.97 -26.82 0.17
N LEU A 366 22.40 -27.10 1.35
CA LEU A 366 21.51 -26.18 2.06
C LEU A 366 22.11 -24.78 2.29
N SER A 367 23.42 -24.69 2.49
CA SER A 367 24.13 -23.42 2.63
C SER A 367 24.05 -22.55 1.38
N GLU A 368 24.11 -23.16 0.20
CA GLU A 368 24.05 -22.46 -1.09
C GLU A 368 22.63 -21.99 -1.39
N VAL A 369 21.62 -22.84 -1.13
CA VAL A 369 20.21 -22.43 -1.23
C VAL A 369 19.93 -21.24 -0.30
N ARG A 370 20.43 -21.26 0.94
CA ARG A 370 20.26 -20.13 1.88
C ARG A 370 20.86 -18.84 1.33
N ALA A 371 22.09 -18.89 0.80
CA ALA A 371 22.75 -17.71 0.25
C ALA A 371 21.96 -17.12 -0.93
N ILE A 372 21.41 -17.99 -1.80
CA ILE A 372 20.56 -17.55 -2.93
C ILE A 372 19.27 -16.92 -2.41
N ILE A 373 18.57 -17.57 -1.49
CA ILE A 373 17.29 -17.09 -0.92
C ILE A 373 17.46 -15.79 -0.14
N GLU A 374 18.58 -15.60 0.57
CA GLU A 374 18.92 -14.36 1.24
C GLU A 374 19.09 -13.20 0.26
N GLN A 375 19.79 -13.42 -0.85
CA GLN A 375 19.95 -12.40 -1.90
C GLN A 375 18.61 -12.05 -2.57
N ILE A 376 17.77 -13.04 -2.88
CA ILE A 376 16.42 -12.81 -3.44
C ILE A 376 15.56 -12.02 -2.44
N ALA A 377 15.57 -12.40 -1.16
CA ALA A 377 14.85 -11.70 -0.11
C ALA A 377 15.34 -10.25 0.04
N SER A 378 16.65 -10.02 -0.08
CA SER A 378 17.24 -8.68 -0.09
C SER A 378 16.70 -7.85 -1.27
N GLY A 379 16.62 -8.45 -2.47
CA GLY A 379 15.96 -7.85 -3.63
C GLY A 379 14.48 -7.51 -3.37
N LEU A 380 13.69 -8.45 -2.87
CA LEU A 380 12.27 -8.25 -2.52
C LEU A 380 12.08 -7.13 -1.50
N ARG A 381 12.98 -7.00 -0.51
CA ARG A 381 12.93 -5.90 0.45
C ARG A 381 13.02 -4.54 -0.22
N ALA A 382 13.74 -4.41 -1.34
CA ALA A 382 13.79 -3.16 -2.09
C ALA A 382 12.40 -2.76 -2.63
N PHE A 383 11.64 -3.72 -3.16
CA PHE A 383 10.24 -3.53 -3.57
C PHE A 383 9.36 -3.16 -2.38
N HIS A 384 9.42 -3.95 -1.30
CA HIS A 384 8.54 -3.77 -0.15
C HIS A 384 8.76 -2.42 0.56
N ARG A 385 10.00 -1.91 0.57
CA ARG A 385 10.32 -0.57 1.11
C ARG A 385 9.64 0.57 0.33
N MET A 386 9.33 0.33 -0.94
CA MET A 386 8.62 1.27 -1.81
C MET A 386 7.12 0.96 -1.91
N GLU A 387 6.58 0.13 -1.00
CA GLU A 387 5.19 -0.35 -1.01
C GLU A 387 4.80 -1.07 -2.32
N MET A 388 5.79 -1.73 -2.94
CA MET A 388 5.61 -2.52 -4.15
C MET A 388 5.61 -4.01 -3.83
N LEU A 389 4.73 -4.78 -4.46
CA LEU A 389 4.70 -6.25 -4.42
C LEU A 389 5.15 -6.79 -5.77
N HIS A 390 6.06 -7.76 -5.78
CA HIS A 390 6.60 -8.31 -7.02
C HIS A 390 5.56 -9.14 -7.80
N GLN A 391 4.80 -9.98 -7.09
CA GLN A 391 3.67 -10.81 -7.55
C GLN A 391 3.97 -11.94 -8.56
N ASP A 392 5.01 -11.86 -9.39
CA ASP A 392 5.41 -12.92 -10.34
C ASP A 392 6.84 -13.41 -10.07
N LEU A 393 7.14 -13.67 -8.80
CA LEU A 393 8.45 -14.20 -8.40
C LEU A 393 8.51 -15.70 -8.73
N LYS A 394 9.43 -16.07 -9.63
CA LYS A 394 9.66 -17.43 -10.10
C LYS A 394 11.11 -17.60 -10.58
N PRO A 395 11.64 -18.83 -10.68
CA PRO A 395 13.03 -19.06 -11.08
C PRO A 395 13.42 -18.51 -12.46
N GLU A 396 12.44 -18.33 -13.36
CA GLU A 396 12.67 -17.74 -14.70
C GLU A 396 12.95 -16.22 -14.63
N ASN A 397 12.47 -15.55 -13.57
CA ASN A 397 12.56 -14.10 -13.39
C ASN A 397 13.74 -13.69 -12.49
N ILE A 398 14.66 -14.62 -12.24
CA ILE A 398 15.82 -14.44 -11.37
C ILE A 398 17.05 -14.88 -12.16
N MET A 399 18.07 -14.04 -12.22
CA MET A 399 19.37 -14.35 -12.82
C MET A 399 20.41 -14.66 -11.75
N VAL A 400 21.24 -15.64 -12.05
CA VAL A 400 22.48 -15.97 -11.34
C VAL A 400 23.63 -15.53 -12.24
N ASP A 401 24.39 -14.53 -11.81
CA ASP A 401 25.55 -14.09 -12.57
C ASP A 401 26.76 -15.04 -12.39
N GLN A 402 27.80 -14.85 -13.18
CA GLN A 402 29.03 -15.65 -13.14
C GLN A 402 29.78 -15.60 -11.79
N HIS A 403 29.44 -14.67 -10.90
CA HIS A 403 30.02 -14.51 -9.56
C HIS A 403 29.08 -15.03 -8.45
N GLY A 404 27.93 -15.63 -8.81
CA GLY A 404 26.93 -16.10 -7.86
C GLY A 404 26.04 -15.00 -7.28
N THR A 405 26.06 -13.79 -7.87
CA THR A 405 25.15 -12.70 -7.49
C THR A 405 23.78 -12.97 -8.09
N ILE A 406 22.76 -12.84 -7.25
CA ILE A 406 21.36 -12.99 -7.66
C ILE A 406 20.76 -11.64 -7.99
N LYS A 407 20.08 -11.55 -9.13
CA LYS A 407 19.32 -10.36 -9.55
C LYS A 407 17.91 -10.73 -10.01
N ILE A 408 16.92 -10.02 -9.49
CA ILE A 408 15.54 -10.07 -9.98
C ILE A 408 15.42 -9.22 -11.26
N ILE A 409 14.88 -9.76 -12.35
CA ILE A 409 14.95 -9.15 -13.70
C ILE A 409 13.61 -8.82 -14.36
N ASP A 410 12.46 -9.23 -13.83
CA ASP A 410 11.15 -8.99 -14.47
C ASP A 410 10.20 -8.30 -13.49
N PHE A 411 9.73 -7.11 -13.85
CA PHE A 411 8.82 -6.31 -13.01
C PHE A 411 7.45 -6.13 -13.66
N GLY A 412 7.16 -6.80 -14.77
CA GLY A 412 5.93 -6.60 -15.55
C GLY A 412 4.62 -6.95 -14.83
N SER A 413 4.71 -7.63 -13.67
CA SER A 413 3.57 -7.92 -12.79
C SER A 413 3.61 -7.20 -11.44
N THR A 414 4.60 -6.32 -11.24
CA THR A 414 4.79 -5.62 -9.95
C THR A 414 3.64 -4.65 -9.73
N LYS A 415 3.05 -4.70 -8.55
CA LYS A 415 1.97 -3.78 -8.12
C LYS A 415 2.46 -2.81 -7.07
N ILE A 416 1.90 -1.60 -7.11
CA ILE A 416 2.20 -0.54 -6.15
C ILE A 416 0.94 -0.29 -5.34
N ALA A 417 1.02 -0.42 -4.02
CA ALA A 417 -0.15 -0.26 -3.15
C ALA A 417 -0.84 1.10 -3.34
N GLY A 418 -0.06 2.17 -3.54
CA GLY A 418 -0.58 3.52 -3.80
C GLY A 418 -1.25 3.75 -5.16
N LEU A 419 -1.07 2.85 -6.14
CA LEU A 419 -1.73 2.91 -7.46
C LEU A 419 -2.91 1.93 -7.57
N GLU A 420 -3.11 1.03 -6.60
CA GLU A 420 -4.32 0.20 -6.50
C GLU A 420 -5.58 1.05 -6.23
N GLU A 421 -5.44 2.28 -5.73
CA GLU A 421 -6.53 3.27 -5.65
C GLU A 421 -7.01 3.74 -7.04
N ILE A 422 -6.27 3.43 -8.11
CA ILE A 422 -6.48 3.97 -9.46
C ILE A 422 -6.83 2.87 -10.49
N THR A 423 -6.51 1.60 -10.23
CA THR A 423 -6.60 0.52 -11.24
C THR A 423 -7.55 -0.61 -10.86
N THR A 424 -8.50 -0.90 -11.75
CA THR A 424 -9.37 -2.09 -11.72
C THR A 424 -8.50 -3.36 -11.80
N PRO A 425 -8.82 -4.46 -11.08
CA PRO A 425 -8.06 -5.69 -11.17
C PRO A 425 -8.15 -6.28 -12.57
N LEU A 426 -7.15 -6.02 -13.43
CA LEU A 426 -7.10 -6.63 -14.75
C LEU A 426 -6.97 -8.14 -14.60
N GLU A 427 -7.82 -8.86 -15.31
CA GLU A 427 -7.86 -10.32 -15.34
C GLU A 427 -6.49 -10.87 -15.74
N ARG A 428 -5.87 -11.60 -14.80
CA ARG A 428 -4.56 -12.20 -14.99
C ARG A 428 -4.60 -13.18 -16.15
N ILE A 429 -4.00 -12.78 -17.27
CA ILE A 429 -3.76 -13.64 -18.43
C ILE A 429 -3.08 -14.93 -17.97
N ASN A 430 -3.85 -16.01 -18.11
CA ASN A 430 -3.54 -17.40 -17.85
C ASN A 430 -2.22 -17.86 -18.49
N LEU A 431 -1.12 -17.87 -17.73
CA LEU A 431 -0.01 -18.78 -18.01
C LEU A 431 -0.02 -19.91 -16.96
N LEU A 432 -0.22 -21.13 -17.45
CA LEU A 432 -0.30 -22.36 -16.66
C LEU A 432 0.95 -22.58 -15.77
N GLY A 433 2.12 -22.08 -16.16
CA GLY A 433 3.39 -22.21 -15.40
C GLY A 433 3.53 -21.25 -14.20
N THR A 434 2.93 -20.06 -14.25
CA THR A 434 3.00 -19.06 -13.15
C THR A 434 2.24 -19.52 -11.91
N LYS A 435 1.23 -20.40 -12.06
CA LYS A 435 0.34 -20.84 -10.98
C LYS A 435 1.06 -21.55 -9.84
N ASN A 436 2.19 -22.21 -10.13
CA ASN A 436 2.91 -23.03 -9.15
C ASN A 436 3.62 -22.19 -8.07
N TYR A 437 4.05 -20.97 -8.39
CA TYR A 437 4.68 -20.03 -7.45
C TYR A 437 3.71 -18.96 -6.94
N THR A 438 2.52 -18.87 -7.55
CA THR A 438 1.51 -17.88 -7.18
C THR A 438 0.87 -18.22 -5.85
N ALA A 439 0.83 -17.24 -4.94
CA ALA A 439 0.18 -17.41 -3.65
C ALA A 439 -1.33 -17.71 -3.80
N PRO A 440 -1.91 -18.65 -3.01
CA PRO A 440 -3.30 -19.09 -3.16
C PRO A 440 -4.34 -17.96 -3.11
N GLU A 441 -4.10 -16.92 -2.31
CA GLU A 441 -4.97 -15.75 -2.22
C GLU A 441 -5.18 -15.06 -3.56
N TYR A 442 -4.15 -15.01 -4.42
CA TYR A 442 -4.26 -14.43 -5.77
C TYR A 442 -5.14 -15.27 -6.68
N LEU A 443 -5.07 -16.60 -6.56
CA LEU A 443 -5.89 -17.53 -7.34
C LEU A 443 -7.36 -17.51 -6.89
N LEU A 444 -7.62 -17.06 -5.67
CA LEU A 444 -8.96 -16.88 -5.10
C LEU A 444 -9.54 -15.48 -5.32
N GLY A 445 -8.81 -14.59 -6.01
CA GLY A 445 -9.24 -13.21 -6.28
C GLY A 445 -9.06 -12.24 -5.10
N ASN A 446 -8.42 -12.66 -4.02
CA ASN A 446 -8.11 -11.80 -2.89
C ASN A 446 -6.90 -10.89 -3.18
N THR A 447 -6.82 -9.77 -2.46
CA THR A 447 -5.67 -8.87 -2.50
C THR A 447 -4.41 -9.52 -1.94
N GLY A 448 -3.27 -9.31 -2.60
CA GLY A 448 -1.98 -9.79 -2.13
C GLY A 448 -1.40 -8.93 -1.03
N SER A 449 -0.34 -9.42 -0.42
CA SER A 449 0.47 -8.67 0.54
C SER A 449 1.95 -9.05 0.39
N THR A 450 2.83 -8.48 1.22
CA THR A 450 4.22 -8.92 1.31
C THR A 450 4.35 -10.41 1.66
N ARG A 451 3.35 -10.97 2.37
CA ARG A 451 3.26 -12.42 2.65
C ARG A 451 3.00 -13.27 1.40
N SER A 452 2.52 -12.67 0.30
CA SER A 452 2.31 -13.34 -0.97
C SER A 452 3.64 -13.54 -1.71
N ASP A 453 4.49 -12.51 -1.78
CA ASP A 453 5.86 -12.65 -2.32
C ASP A 453 6.69 -13.63 -1.48
N LEU A 454 6.49 -13.60 -0.16
CA LEU A 454 7.10 -14.54 0.78
C LEU A 454 6.71 -15.99 0.48
N PHE A 455 5.45 -16.26 0.12
CA PHE A 455 5.02 -17.60 -0.30
C PHE A 455 5.77 -18.04 -1.56
N SER A 456 5.87 -17.18 -2.57
CA SER A 456 6.59 -17.48 -3.81
C SER A 456 8.08 -17.79 -3.54
N LEU A 457 8.73 -16.99 -2.68
CA LEU A 457 10.10 -17.24 -2.23
C LEU A 457 10.24 -18.60 -1.51
N GLY A 458 9.26 -18.93 -0.67
CA GLY A 458 9.19 -20.21 0.03
C GLY A 458 9.05 -21.41 -0.91
N VAL A 459 8.24 -21.28 -1.97
CA VAL A 459 8.09 -22.32 -3.01
C VAL A 459 9.42 -22.50 -3.76
N ILE A 460 10.11 -21.42 -4.12
CA ILE A 460 11.43 -21.48 -4.75
C ILE A 460 12.43 -22.20 -3.84
N ALA A 461 12.49 -21.83 -2.55
CA ALA A 461 13.38 -22.47 -1.58
C ALA A 461 13.08 -23.98 -1.43
N TYR A 462 11.80 -24.35 -1.36
CA TYR A 462 11.37 -25.73 -1.28
C TYR A 462 11.82 -26.53 -2.51
N GLU A 463 11.61 -25.99 -3.70
CA GLU A 463 11.95 -26.67 -4.95
C GLU A 463 13.47 -26.80 -5.12
N MET A 464 14.25 -25.78 -4.78
CA MET A 464 15.71 -25.87 -4.80
C MET A 464 16.26 -26.98 -3.89
N LEU A 465 15.58 -27.29 -2.78
CA LEU A 465 16.03 -28.31 -1.83
C LEU A 465 15.52 -29.73 -2.14
N THR A 466 14.52 -29.85 -3.01
CA THR A 466 13.78 -31.11 -3.22
C THR A 466 13.59 -31.51 -4.67
N ASN A 467 13.76 -30.60 -5.64
CA ASN A 467 13.32 -30.70 -7.05
C ASN A 467 11.82 -30.95 -7.24
N HIS A 468 11.01 -30.72 -6.22
CA HIS A 468 9.56 -30.93 -6.25
C HIS A 468 8.84 -29.67 -5.76
N LEU A 469 7.55 -29.56 -6.05
CA LEU A 469 6.71 -28.48 -5.52
C LEU A 469 6.04 -28.90 -4.21
N PRO A 470 5.82 -27.96 -3.26
CA PRO A 470 5.26 -28.28 -1.93
C PRO A 470 3.83 -28.83 -1.98
N TYR A 471 3.13 -28.61 -3.09
CA TYR A 471 1.74 -29.03 -3.31
C TYR A 471 1.55 -29.83 -4.61
N GLY A 472 2.63 -30.25 -5.27
CA GLY A 472 2.60 -30.76 -6.64
C GLY A 472 2.16 -29.69 -7.65
N GLU A 473 1.74 -30.11 -8.86
CA GLU A 473 1.20 -29.19 -9.86
C GLU A 473 -0.15 -28.60 -9.42
N ALA A 474 -0.24 -27.27 -9.40
CA ALA A 474 -1.43 -26.57 -8.96
C ALA A 474 -2.59 -26.72 -9.95
N LYS A 475 -3.63 -27.47 -9.56
CA LYS A 475 -4.94 -27.45 -10.24
C LYS A 475 -5.87 -26.44 -9.57
N LEU A 476 -6.47 -25.54 -10.36
CA LEU A 476 -7.37 -24.47 -9.88
C LEU A 476 -8.49 -24.97 -8.96
N GLU A 477 -9.02 -26.17 -9.23
CA GLU A 477 -10.10 -26.79 -8.45
C GLU A 477 -9.69 -27.18 -7.01
N LYS A 478 -8.39 -27.32 -6.73
CA LYS A 478 -7.86 -27.80 -5.44
C LYS A 478 -7.24 -26.71 -4.56
N VAL A 479 -7.28 -25.44 -4.97
CA VAL A 479 -6.65 -24.32 -4.23
C VAL A 479 -7.16 -24.21 -2.78
N ARG A 480 -8.42 -24.61 -2.51
CA ARG A 480 -9.00 -24.62 -1.15
C ARG A 480 -8.56 -25.80 -0.27
N ARG A 481 -7.91 -26.83 -0.82
CA ARG A 481 -7.48 -28.06 -0.11
C ARG A 481 -6.06 -28.48 -0.54
N LEU A 482 -5.10 -27.58 -0.35
CA LEU A 482 -3.69 -27.84 -0.60
C LEU A 482 -3.08 -28.60 0.60
N ASN A 483 -2.55 -29.80 0.34
CA ASN A 483 -1.87 -30.61 1.34
C ASN A 483 -0.36 -30.49 1.15
N TYR A 484 0.32 -29.96 2.16
CA TYR A 484 1.78 -29.80 2.13
C TYR A 484 2.47 -31.16 2.15
N ILE A 485 3.38 -31.38 1.20
CA ILE A 485 4.25 -32.56 1.16
C ILE A 485 5.56 -32.17 1.86
N SER A 486 5.96 -32.94 2.88
CA SER A 486 7.19 -32.67 3.64
C SER A 486 8.42 -32.69 2.73
N ALA A 487 9.29 -31.69 2.84
CA ALA A 487 10.58 -31.66 2.15
C ALA A 487 11.46 -32.83 2.57
N CYS A 488 11.36 -33.28 3.83
CA CYS A 488 12.06 -34.48 4.32
C CYS A 488 11.59 -35.78 3.65
N HIS A 489 10.41 -35.79 3.01
CA HIS A 489 9.96 -36.92 2.20
C HIS A 489 10.83 -37.11 0.95
N TYR A 490 11.18 -36.00 0.29
CA TYR A 490 11.99 -36.01 -0.93
C TYR A 490 13.50 -35.98 -0.64
N ASN A 491 13.91 -35.28 0.42
CA ASN A 491 15.30 -35.17 0.84
C ASN A 491 15.43 -35.46 2.35
N PRO A 492 15.63 -36.73 2.74
CA PRO A 492 15.75 -37.15 4.14
C PRO A 492 16.95 -36.56 4.88
N ALA A 493 17.95 -36.02 4.16
CA ALA A 493 19.10 -35.35 4.76
C ALA A 493 18.77 -33.94 5.28
N LEU A 494 17.62 -33.37 4.88
CA LEU A 494 17.19 -32.07 5.39
C LEU A 494 16.84 -32.16 6.88
N PRO A 495 17.37 -31.25 7.70
CA PRO A 495 16.93 -31.14 9.08
C PRO A 495 15.44 -30.84 9.17
N MET A 496 14.73 -31.51 10.08
CA MET A 496 13.28 -31.35 10.26
C MET A 496 12.84 -29.89 10.50
N TRP A 497 13.68 -29.08 11.13
CA TRP A 497 13.38 -27.68 11.39
C TRP A 497 13.35 -26.83 10.09
N VAL A 498 14.11 -27.23 9.06
CA VAL A 498 14.06 -26.60 7.72
C VAL A 498 12.73 -26.91 7.06
N ASP A 499 12.27 -28.17 7.12
CA ASP A 499 10.94 -28.54 6.60
C ASP A 499 9.81 -27.78 7.32
N CYS A 500 9.92 -27.57 8.63
CA CYS A 500 8.97 -26.75 9.36
C CYS A 500 8.95 -25.29 8.87
N ALA A 501 10.12 -24.69 8.61
CA ALA A 501 10.22 -23.34 8.08
C ALA A 501 9.59 -23.24 6.70
N LEU A 502 9.90 -24.19 5.80
CA LEU A 502 9.29 -24.30 4.47
C LEU A 502 7.76 -24.47 4.54
N LYS A 503 7.27 -25.33 5.43
CA LYS A 503 5.84 -25.53 5.66
C LYS A 503 5.13 -24.28 6.16
N LYS A 504 5.74 -23.51 7.07
CA LYS A 504 5.16 -22.26 7.59
C LYS A 504 5.13 -21.19 6.52
N VAL A 505 6.23 -21.00 5.77
CA VAL A 505 6.31 -19.95 4.74
C VAL A 505 5.37 -20.22 3.57
N THR A 506 5.17 -21.49 3.17
CA THR A 506 4.26 -21.85 2.07
C THR A 506 2.83 -22.07 2.55
N HIS A 507 2.46 -21.77 3.80
CA HIS A 507 1.12 -22.10 4.30
C HIS A 507 0.01 -21.43 3.44
N PRO A 508 -1.07 -22.14 3.02
CA PRO A 508 -2.07 -21.56 2.12
C PRO A 508 -2.78 -20.32 2.66
N ASN A 509 -3.08 -20.29 3.96
CA ASN A 509 -3.57 -19.09 4.64
C ASN A 509 -2.42 -18.09 4.93
N PRO A 510 -2.46 -16.86 4.40
CA PRO A 510 -1.43 -15.84 4.63
C PRO A 510 -1.17 -15.51 6.11
N THR A 511 -2.19 -15.53 6.98
CA THR A 511 -2.03 -15.17 8.40
C THR A 511 -1.26 -16.20 9.23
N ARG A 512 -1.00 -17.38 8.65
CA ARG A 512 -0.20 -18.44 9.27
C ARG A 512 1.23 -18.50 8.72
N ARG A 513 1.59 -17.60 7.80
CA ARG A 513 2.97 -17.43 7.31
C ARG A 513 3.76 -16.52 8.25
N TYR A 514 5.02 -16.29 7.94
CA TYR A 514 5.85 -15.29 8.62
C TYR A 514 5.35 -13.87 8.32
N ASP A 515 5.60 -12.95 9.25
CA ASP A 515 5.23 -11.54 9.08
C ASP A 515 6.26 -10.77 8.25
N SER A 516 7.51 -11.22 8.26
CA SER A 516 8.61 -10.58 7.55
C SER A 516 9.54 -11.59 6.88
N LEU A 517 10.20 -11.15 5.81
CA LEU A 517 11.26 -11.91 5.14
C LEU A 517 12.37 -12.32 6.13
N SER A 518 12.74 -11.43 7.04
CA SER A 518 13.80 -11.69 8.03
C SER A 518 13.48 -12.85 8.98
N GLU A 519 12.22 -12.98 9.41
CA GLU A 519 11.80 -14.06 10.30
C GLU A 519 11.89 -15.43 9.58
N PHE A 520 11.51 -15.48 8.30
CA PHE A 520 11.68 -16.68 7.48
C PHE A 520 13.16 -17.03 7.27
N LEU A 521 14.00 -16.07 6.90
CA LEU A 521 15.44 -16.30 6.70
C LEU A 521 16.13 -16.79 7.98
N TYR A 522 15.71 -16.26 9.13
CA TYR A 522 16.22 -16.68 10.43
C TYR A 522 15.89 -18.15 10.69
N ASP A 523 14.62 -18.55 10.53
CA ASP A 523 14.16 -19.93 10.72
C ASP A 523 14.71 -20.91 9.68
N LEU A 524 15.01 -20.44 8.47
CA LEU A 524 15.67 -21.26 7.45
C LEU A 524 17.14 -21.53 7.80
N SER A 525 17.75 -20.68 8.62
CA SER A 525 19.19 -20.72 8.98
C SER A 525 19.45 -21.27 10.38
N HIS A 526 18.50 -21.17 11.30
CA HIS A 526 18.67 -21.55 12.71
C HIS A 526 17.67 -22.62 13.14
N PRO A 527 18.10 -23.61 13.94
CA PRO A 527 17.18 -24.57 14.53
C PRO A 527 16.21 -23.87 15.49
N ASN A 528 14.93 -23.77 15.12
CA ASN A 528 13.93 -23.18 15.99
C ASN A 528 13.28 -24.26 16.90
N PRO A 529 13.24 -24.10 18.24
CA PRO A 529 12.53 -25.01 19.14
C PRO A 529 11.01 -24.91 18.97
N PHE A 530 10.45 -25.56 17.93
CA PHE A 530 9.00 -25.74 17.83
C PHE A 530 8.46 -26.58 19.01
N PRO A 531 7.23 -26.31 19.47
CA PRO A 531 6.59 -27.08 20.53
C PRO A 531 6.54 -28.59 20.20
N LEU A 532 6.78 -29.45 21.21
CA LEU A 532 6.71 -30.92 21.08
C LEU A 532 5.43 -31.43 20.42
N ARG A 533 4.31 -30.69 20.58
CA ARG A 533 3.01 -30.97 19.96
C ARG A 533 3.09 -31.10 18.44
N GLU A 534 3.94 -30.29 17.78
CA GLU A 534 4.09 -30.28 16.33
C GLU A 534 5.19 -31.22 15.85
N ARG A 535 6.21 -31.47 16.69
CA ARG A 535 7.35 -32.35 16.39
C ARG A 535 7.01 -33.85 16.52
N ASN A 536 6.22 -34.22 17.52
CA ASN A 536 5.79 -35.60 17.73
C ASN A 536 4.43 -35.61 18.45
N PRO A 537 3.31 -35.47 17.71
CA PRO A 537 1.98 -35.36 18.30
C PRO A 537 1.63 -36.58 19.16
N VAL A 538 2.08 -37.78 18.77
CA VAL A 538 1.85 -39.01 19.54
C VAL A 538 2.58 -38.97 20.89
N ALA A 539 3.86 -38.59 20.90
CA ALA A 539 4.61 -38.48 22.15
C ALA A 539 4.10 -37.35 23.04
N PHE A 540 3.67 -36.23 22.46
CA PHE A 540 3.04 -35.13 23.19
C PHE A 540 1.76 -35.59 23.88
N TRP A 541 0.78 -36.12 23.13
CA TRP A 541 -0.48 -36.57 23.69
C TRP A 541 -0.31 -37.73 24.68
N ARG A 542 0.66 -38.63 24.44
CA ARG A 542 1.01 -39.69 25.40
C ARG A 542 1.52 -39.11 26.73
N ARG A 543 2.40 -38.10 26.70
CA ARG A 543 2.89 -37.44 27.92
C ARG A 543 1.78 -36.67 28.63
N THR A 544 0.95 -35.94 27.89
CA THR A 544 -0.21 -35.22 28.45
C THR A 544 -1.19 -36.19 29.12
N ALA A 545 -1.48 -37.34 28.49
CA ALA A 545 -2.34 -38.36 29.08
C ALA A 545 -1.75 -38.96 30.38
N VAL A 546 -0.44 -39.24 30.41
CA VAL A 546 0.24 -39.72 31.62
C VAL A 546 0.18 -38.68 32.75
N VAL A 547 0.42 -37.40 32.43
CA VAL A 547 0.33 -36.31 33.43
C VAL A 547 -1.09 -36.18 33.96
N LEU A 548 -2.11 -36.22 33.10
CA LEU A 548 -3.51 -36.19 33.52
C LEU A 548 -3.88 -37.40 34.37
N LEU A 549 -3.36 -38.59 34.06
CA LEU A 549 -3.57 -39.78 34.88
C LEU A 549 -2.97 -39.60 36.28
N ILE A 550 -1.74 -39.09 36.39
CA ILE A 550 -1.09 -38.82 37.68
C ILE A 550 -1.88 -37.79 38.49
N ILE A 551 -2.33 -36.70 37.85
CA ILE A 551 -3.16 -35.68 38.50
C ILE A 551 -4.46 -36.29 39.02
N ASN A 552 -5.16 -37.10 38.21
CA ASN A 552 -6.38 -37.76 38.65
C ASN A 552 -6.15 -38.73 39.81
N LEU A 553 -5.04 -39.49 39.80
CA LEU A 553 -4.68 -40.38 40.90
C LEU A 553 -4.36 -39.60 42.18
N LEU A 554 -3.69 -38.45 42.07
CA LEU A 554 -3.43 -37.56 43.20
C LEU A 554 -4.75 -36.98 43.75
N VAL A 555 -5.63 -36.48 42.89
CA VAL A 555 -6.94 -35.95 43.30
C VAL A 555 -7.78 -37.04 43.99
N LEU A 556 -7.78 -38.25 43.44
CA LEU A 556 -8.47 -39.40 44.06
C LEU A 556 -7.87 -39.76 45.42
N TYR A 557 -6.55 -39.75 45.54
CA TYR A 557 -5.86 -39.97 46.81
C TYR A 557 -6.23 -38.90 47.85
N PHE A 558 -6.22 -37.62 47.46
CA PHE A 558 -6.66 -36.53 48.33
C PHE A 558 -8.13 -36.70 48.75
N TYR A 559 -9.02 -37.09 47.83
CA TYR A 559 -10.44 -37.30 48.14
C TYR A 559 -10.71 -38.50 49.07
N LEU A 560 -9.87 -39.54 49.02
CA LEU A 560 -10.06 -40.76 49.81
C LEU A 560 -9.38 -40.72 51.18
N PHE A 561 -8.35 -39.90 51.36
CA PHE A 561 -7.46 -39.97 52.53
C PHE A 561 -7.25 -38.65 53.27
N ILE A 562 -7.78 -37.53 52.77
CA ILE A 562 -7.81 -36.21 53.42
C ILE A 562 -9.26 -35.72 53.41
#